data_AF-A0A6A6D774-F1
#
_entry.id   AF-A0A6A6D774-F1
#
_cell.length_a   1.000
_cell.length_b   1.000
_cell.length_c   1.000
_cell.angle_alpha   90.00
_cell.angle_beta   90.00
_cell.angle_gamma   90.00
#
_symmetry.space_group_name_H-M   'P 1'
#
loop_
_entity.id
_entity.type
_entity.pdbx_description
1 polymer ?
#
loop_
_entity_poly.entity_id
_entity_poly.type
_entity_poly.pdbx_seq_one_letter_code
_entity_poly.pdbx_strand_id
1 'polypeptide(L)'
;MGHEAVVKLLLAKDGVDVNSKDDTHYKRTPLSYAAGKGHEAVVKLLLATDGVDVNSKDDTHYKRTPLSLAAEEGHEAVVKLLLAKDGVDANSKDDTHYKRTPLSYAAGKGHEAVVKLLLAKDGVD
;
A
#
# COMPACT_ATOMS: atom_id res chain seq x y z
N MET A 1 8.96 7.82 11.06
CA MET A 1 10.23 7.10 10.86
C MET A 1 9.92 5.61 10.98
N GLY A 2 10.32 4.81 9.99
CA GLY A 2 10.15 3.35 10.04
C GLY A 2 11.34 2.67 10.72
N HIS A 3 11.12 1.53 11.38
CA HIS A 3 12.17 0.73 12.02
C HIS A 3 12.84 -0.23 11.02
N GLU A 4 13.47 0.32 9.99
CA GLU A 4 14.04 -0.45 8.87
C GLU A 4 14.94 -1.61 9.30
N ALA A 5 15.88 -1.35 10.23
CA ALA A 5 16.81 -2.37 10.71
C ALA A 5 16.11 -3.56 11.38
N VAL A 6 15.01 -3.30 12.09
CA VAL A 6 14.20 -4.35 12.73
C VAL A 6 13.44 -5.15 11.69
N VAL A 7 12.83 -4.49 10.70
CA VAL A 7 12.12 -5.18 9.60
C VAL A 7 13.08 -6.08 8.83
N LYS A 8 14.28 -5.58 8.51
CA LYS A 8 15.31 -6.36 7.82
C LYS A 8 15.75 -7.58 8.63
N LEU A 9 15.95 -7.42 9.95
CA LEU A 9 16.29 -8.54 10.84
C LEU A 9 15.18 -9.60 10.88
N LEU A 10 13.92 -9.17 10.94
CA LEU A 10 12.77 -10.08 10.96
C LEU A 10 12.63 -10.85 9.64
N LEU A 11 12.73 -10.17 8.50
CA LEU A 11 12.61 -10.81 7.18
C LEU A 11 13.74 -11.81 6.88
N ALA A 12 14.88 -11.70 7.56
CA ALA A 12 15.98 -12.65 7.42
C ALA A 12 15.76 -13.96 8.19
N LYS A 13 14.70 -14.07 9.00
CA LYS A 13 14.39 -15.27 9.77
C LYS A 13 13.46 -16.20 8.99
N ASP A 14 13.78 -17.49 8.99
CA ASP A 14 12.95 -18.51 8.36
C ASP A 14 11.54 -18.57 8.97
N GLY A 15 10.54 -18.82 8.12
CA GLY A 15 9.15 -19.01 8.53
C GLY A 15 8.37 -17.74 8.85
N VAL A 16 8.91 -16.56 8.56
CA VAL A 16 8.18 -15.29 8.68
C VAL A 16 7.17 -15.16 7.55
N ASP A 17 5.89 -15.04 7.90
CA ASP A 17 4.84 -14.65 6.96
C ASP A 17 4.83 -13.14 6.77
N VAL A 18 5.37 -12.67 5.64
CA VAL A 18 5.42 -11.24 5.27
C VAL A 18 4.02 -10.62 5.10
N ASN A 19 3.00 -11.45 4.86
CA ASN A 19 1.62 -11.03 4.65
C ASN A 19 0.74 -11.21 5.90
N SER A 20 1.35 -11.57 7.04
CA SER A 20 0.61 -11.76 8.28
C SER A 20 -0.22 -10.52 8.60
N LYS A 21 -1.51 -10.72 8.83
CA LYS A 21 -2.42 -9.67 9.26
C LYS A 21 -2.38 -9.58 10.77
N ASP A 22 -2.36 -8.35 11.28
CA ASP A 22 -2.46 -8.12 12.73
C ASP A 22 -3.77 -8.67 13.33
N ASP A 23 -3.84 -8.75 14.65
CA ASP A 23 -5.03 -9.22 15.36
C ASP A 23 -6.03 -8.12 15.72
N THR A 24 -5.85 -6.94 15.14
CA THR A 24 -6.81 -5.84 15.31
C THR A 24 -8.03 -6.06 14.42
N HIS A 25 -9.08 -5.26 14.64
CA HIS A 25 -10.23 -5.23 13.74
C HIS A 25 -9.89 -4.69 12.34
N TYR A 26 -8.70 -4.11 12.14
CA TYR A 26 -8.24 -3.65 10.83
C TYR A 26 -7.64 -4.76 9.98
N LYS A 27 -7.11 -5.84 10.58
CA LYS A 27 -6.46 -6.96 9.88
C LYS A 27 -5.50 -6.49 8.78
N ARG A 28 -4.52 -5.67 9.17
CA ARG A 28 -3.56 -5.03 8.26
C ARG A 28 -2.26 -5.81 8.18
N THR A 29 -1.69 -5.86 6.98
CA THR A 29 -0.35 -6.39 6.75
C THR A 29 0.74 -5.36 7.07
N PRO A 30 2.00 -5.77 7.26
CA PRO A 30 3.13 -4.86 7.38
C PRO A 30 3.21 -3.84 6.23
N LEU A 31 2.93 -4.27 5.00
CA LEU A 31 2.94 -3.40 3.82
C LEU A 31 1.84 -2.33 3.89
N SER A 32 0.64 -2.70 4.34
CA SER A 32 -0.47 -1.76 4.55
C SER A 32 -0.10 -0.65 5.54
N TYR A 33 0.52 -1.01 6.67
CA TYR A 33 0.99 -0.04 7.66
C TYR A 33 2.11 0.85 7.14
N ALA A 34 3.13 0.26 6.51
CA ALA A 34 4.26 1.01 5.97
C ALA A 34 3.80 2.00 4.88
N ALA A 35 2.85 1.59 4.03
CA ALA A 35 2.32 2.41 2.96
C ALA A 35 1.52 3.60 3.49
N GLY A 36 0.55 3.36 4.40
CA GLY A 36 -0.25 4.43 4.99
C GLY A 36 0.54 5.40 5.89
N LYS A 37 1.73 5.01 6.37
CA LYS A 37 2.62 5.86 7.16
C LYS A 37 3.75 6.51 6.36
N GLY A 38 3.84 6.26 5.05
CA GLY A 38 4.89 6.84 4.21
C GLY A 38 6.29 6.30 4.50
N HIS A 39 6.41 5.08 5.06
CA HIS A 39 7.71 4.49 5.42
C HIS A 39 8.39 3.88 4.19
N GLU A 40 8.90 4.73 3.31
CA GLU A 40 9.50 4.37 2.01
C GLU A 40 10.50 3.20 2.09
N ALA A 41 11.48 3.28 2.98
CA ALA A 41 12.51 2.24 3.10
C ALA A 41 11.92 0.88 3.51
N VAL A 42 10.91 0.87 4.39
CA VAL A 42 10.22 -0.35 4.82
C VAL A 42 9.38 -0.92 3.68
N VAL A 43 8.68 -0.07 2.92
CA VAL A 43 7.92 -0.48 1.73
C VAL A 43 8.86 -1.12 0.71
N LYS A 44 10.02 -0.51 0.44
CA LYS A 44 11.02 -1.05 -0.49
C LYS A 44 11.52 -2.43 -0.06
N LEU A 45 11.80 -2.61 1.23
CA LEU A 45 12.20 -3.93 1.76
C LEU A 45 11.10 -4.98 1.59
N LEU A 46 9.86 -4.65 1.98
CA LEU A 46 8.74 -5.58 1.89
C LEU A 46 8.42 -5.97 0.44
N LEU A 47 8.47 -5.03 -0.51
CA LEU A 47 8.23 -5.29 -1.92
C LEU A 47 9.32 -6.15 -2.58
N ALA A 48 10.52 -6.17 -2.01
CA ALA A 48 11.63 -7.02 -2.43
C ALA A 48 11.56 -8.44 -1.86
N THR A 49 10.68 -8.69 -0.89
CA THR A 49 10.46 -10.02 -0.32
C THR A 49 9.56 -10.86 -1.24
N ASP A 50 9.95 -12.10 -1.48
CA ASP A 50 9.17 -13.05 -2.27
C ASP A 50 7.81 -13.35 -1.62
N GLY A 51 6.78 -13.51 -2.45
CA GLY A 51 5.43 -13.85 -2.00
C GLY A 51 4.64 -12.71 -1.34
N VAL A 52 5.18 -11.49 -1.26
CA VAL A 52 4.44 -10.33 -0.74
C VAL A 52 3.18 -10.05 -1.57
N ASP A 53 2.04 -9.93 -0.90
CA ASP A 53 0.76 -9.54 -1.49
C ASP A 53 0.64 -8.01 -1.50
N VAL A 54 0.96 -7.41 -2.65
CA VAL A 54 0.90 -5.95 -2.86
C VAL A 54 -0.53 -5.39 -2.84
N ASN A 55 -1.54 -6.23 -3.09
CA ASN A 55 -2.94 -5.83 -3.20
C ASN A 55 -3.77 -6.22 -1.97
N SER A 56 -3.11 -6.64 -0.88
CA SER A 56 -3.80 -7.12 0.32
C SER A 56 -4.77 -6.07 0.87
N LYS A 57 -6.05 -6.43 0.96
CA LYS A 57 -7.07 -5.55 1.55
C LYS A 57 -7.08 -5.67 3.07
N ASP A 58 -7.12 -4.53 3.74
CA ASP A 58 -7.44 -4.47 5.17
C ASP A 58 -8.89 -4.93 5.42
N ASP A 59 -9.24 -5.32 6.64
CA ASP A 59 -10.62 -5.73 6.98
C ASP A 59 -11.47 -4.60 7.55
N THR A 60 -11.08 -3.35 7.29
CA THR A 60 -11.94 -2.21 7.61
C THR A 60 -13.18 -2.21 6.74
N HIS A 61 -14.20 -1.41 7.10
CA HIS A 61 -15.37 -1.18 6.25
C HIS A 61 -15.00 -0.75 4.82
N TYR A 62 -13.85 -0.10 4.63
CA TYR A 62 -13.39 0.36 3.33
C TYR A 62 -12.71 -0.75 2.52
N LYS A 63 -12.09 -1.74 3.16
CA LYS A 63 -11.28 -2.78 2.49
C LYS A 63 -10.19 -2.18 1.58
N ARG A 64 -9.32 -1.33 2.15
CA ARG A 64 -8.29 -0.57 1.41
C ARG A 64 -7.03 -1.40 1.17
N THR A 65 -6.42 -1.21 0.00
CA THR A 65 -5.09 -1.75 -0.34
C THR A 65 -3.97 -0.82 0.17
N PRO A 66 -2.70 -1.27 0.21
CA PRO A 66 -1.57 -0.40 0.50
C PRO A 66 -1.52 0.83 -0.42
N LEU A 67 -1.85 0.67 -1.71
CA LEU A 67 -1.87 1.78 -2.67
C LEU A 67 -2.95 2.80 -2.35
N SER A 68 -4.17 2.37 -2.01
CA SER A 68 -5.24 3.28 -1.59
C SER A 68 -4.86 4.09 -0.35
N LEU A 69 -4.21 3.45 0.64
CA LEU A 69 -3.74 4.13 1.86
C LEU A 69 -2.64 5.15 1.57
N ALA A 70 -1.65 4.79 0.75
CA ALA A 70 -0.59 5.72 0.36
C ALA A 70 -1.13 6.90 -0.45
N ALA A 71 -2.12 6.65 -1.31
CA ALA A 71 -2.72 7.66 -2.16
C ALA A 71 -3.60 8.66 -1.38
N GLU A 72 -4.39 8.17 -0.42
CA GLU A 72 -5.20 9.02 0.45
C GLU A 72 -4.36 9.95 1.33
N GLU A 73 -3.18 9.49 1.76
CA GLU A 73 -2.28 10.26 2.64
C GLU A 73 -1.23 11.07 1.87
N GLY A 74 -1.20 10.97 0.53
CA GLY A 74 -0.31 11.76 -0.32
C GLY A 74 1.15 11.29 -0.35
N HIS A 75 1.45 10.04 0.01
CA HIS A 75 2.82 9.52 0.10
C HIS A 75 3.41 9.19 -1.28
N GLU A 76 3.82 10.22 -2.03
CA GLU A 76 4.29 10.11 -3.42
C GLU A 76 5.36 9.02 -3.65
N ALA A 77 6.39 8.96 -2.81
CA ALA A 77 7.48 8.00 -2.96
C ALA A 77 6.99 6.56 -2.78
N VAL A 78 6.08 6.33 -1.82
CA VAL A 78 5.44 5.03 -1.60
C VAL A 78 4.55 4.65 -2.79
N VAL A 79 3.76 5.58 -3.32
CA VAL A 79 2.92 5.36 -4.50
C VAL A 79 3.78 4.93 -5.69
N LYS A 80 4.91 5.61 -5.95
CA LYS A 80 5.86 5.22 -7.00
C LYS A 80 6.37 3.79 -6.82
N LEU A 81 6.76 3.42 -5.60
CA LEU A 81 7.27 2.08 -5.31
C LEU A 81 6.20 1.01 -5.53
N LEU A 82 4.96 1.24 -5.08
CA LEU A 82 3.85 0.31 -5.25
C LEU A 82 3.47 0.15 -6.72
N LEU A 83 3.38 1.24 -7.49
CA LEU A 83 3.06 1.21 -8.92
C LEU A 83 4.12 0.51 -9.79
N ALA A 84 5.36 0.46 -9.31
CA ALA A 84 6.47 -0.24 -9.95
C ALA A 84 6.46 -1.76 -9.66
N LYS A 85 5.67 -2.25 -8.70
CA LYS A 85 5.55 -3.68 -8.40
C LYS A 85 4.61 -4.35 -9.40
N ASP A 86 5.07 -5.46 -10.00
CA ASP A 86 4.25 -6.27 -10.89
C ASP A 86 2.98 -6.79 -10.18
N GLY A 87 1.88 -6.80 -10.93
CA GLY A 87 0.59 -7.29 -10.44
C GLY A 87 -0.17 -6.32 -9.53
N VAL A 88 0.34 -5.12 -9.25
CA VAL A 88 -0.41 -4.10 -8.50
C VAL A 88 -1.69 -3.68 -9.24
N ASP A 89 -2.81 -3.70 -8.53
CA ASP A 89 -4.10 -3.22 -9.02
C ASP A 89 -4.26 -1.74 -8.69
N ALA A 90 -3.90 -0.87 -9.64
CA ALA A 90 -4.00 0.58 -9.49
C ALA A 90 -5.44 1.10 -9.42
N ASN A 91 -6.42 0.31 -9.89
CA ASN A 91 -7.84 0.65 -9.92
C ASN A 91 -8.63 -0.07 -8.82
N SER A 92 -7.94 -0.63 -7.82
CA SER A 92 -8.59 -1.40 -6.77
C SER A 92 -9.67 -0.58 -6.09
N LYS A 93 -10.90 -1.09 -6.14
CA LYS A 93 -12.06 -0.43 -5.55
C LYS A 93 -12.19 -0.84 -4.11
N ASP A 94 -12.41 0.15 -3.26
CA ASP A 94 -12.87 -0.06 -1.90
C ASP A 94 -14.27 -0.72 -1.89
N ASP A 95 -14.66 -1.32 -0.78
CA ASP A 95 -15.89 -2.10 -0.71
C ASP A 95 -17.11 -1.23 -0.36
N THR A 96 -16.91 0.08 -0.15
CA THR A 96 -17.99 1.02 0.12
C THR A 96 -18.94 1.17 -1.07
N HIS A 97 -20.08 1.83 -0.88
CA HIS A 97 -21.00 2.12 -1.99
C HIS A 97 -20.43 3.11 -3.01
N TYR A 98 -19.42 3.89 -2.63
CA TYR A 98 -18.74 4.83 -3.53
C TYR A 98 -17.68 4.16 -4.41
N LYS A 99 -17.24 2.94 -4.07
CA LYS A 99 -16.24 2.17 -4.82
C LYS A 99 -14.98 2.99 -5.14
N ARG A 100 -14.45 3.70 -4.15
CA ARG A 100 -13.34 4.64 -4.37
C ARG A 100 -12.07 3.88 -4.77
N THR A 101 -11.39 4.39 -5.79
CA THR A 101 -10.06 3.96 -6.25
C THR A 101 -8.96 4.77 -5.53
N PRO A 102 -7.69 4.34 -5.57
CA PRO A 102 -6.57 5.18 -5.14
C PRO A 102 -6.59 6.58 -5.75
N LEU A 103 -6.98 6.69 -7.04
CA LEU A 103 -7.11 7.97 -7.73
C LEU A 103 -8.20 8.85 -7.11
N SER A 104 -9.38 8.29 -6.83
CA SER A 104 -10.48 9.01 -6.15
C SER A 104 -10.06 9.50 -4.75
N TYR A 105 -9.29 8.70 -4.01
CA TYR A 105 -8.76 9.10 -2.71
C TYR A 105 -7.78 10.28 -2.84
N ALA A 106 -6.77 10.17 -3.70
CA ALA A 106 -5.78 11.22 -3.91
C ALA A 106 -6.41 12.53 -4.43
N ALA A 107 -7.30 12.44 -5.41
CA ALA A 107 -8.00 13.59 -5.98
C ALA A 107 -8.89 14.28 -4.94
N GLY A 108 -9.67 13.50 -4.17
CA GLY A 108 -10.54 14.03 -3.13
C GLY A 108 -9.80 14.69 -1.95
N LYS A 109 -8.50 14.40 -1.79
CA LYS A 109 -7.62 15.03 -0.80
C LYS A 109 -6.71 16.12 -1.36
N GLY A 110 -6.74 16.34 -2.69
CA GLY A 110 -5.93 17.37 -3.35
C GLY A 110 -4.45 16.99 -3.54
N HIS A 111 -4.10 15.71 -3.50
CA HIS A 111 -2.72 15.24 -3.69
C HIS A 111 -2.34 15.19 -5.18
N GLU A 112 -2.13 16.36 -5.77
CA GLU A 112 -1.90 16.55 -7.22
C GLU A 112 -0.74 15.68 -7.76
N ALA A 113 0.37 15.60 -7.03
CA ALA A 113 1.51 14.80 -7.46
C ALA A 113 1.19 13.29 -7.49
N VAL A 114 0.46 12.79 -6.49
CA VAL A 114 -0.03 11.40 -6.49
C VAL A 114 -1.01 11.15 -7.63
N VAL A 115 -1.93 12.08 -7.90
CA VAL A 115 -2.84 12.00 -9.06
C VAL A 115 -2.07 11.86 -10.37
N LYS A 116 -1.03 12.68 -10.57
CA LYS A 116 -0.16 12.60 -11.77
C LYS A 116 0.54 11.24 -11.87
N LEU A 117 1.00 10.67 -10.75
CA LEU A 117 1.65 9.36 -10.74
C LEU A 117 0.68 8.23 -11.09
N LEU A 118 -0.53 8.26 -10.55
CA LEU A 118 -1.56 7.27 -10.83
C LEU A 118 -1.99 7.34 -12.30
N LEU A 119 -2.24 8.54 -12.84
CA LEU A 119 -2.64 8.74 -14.24
C LEU A 119 -1.52 8.43 -15.25
N ALA A 120 -0.27 8.35 -14.82
CA ALA A 120 0.84 7.90 -15.67
C ALA A 120 0.89 6.37 -15.85
N LYS A 121 0.11 5.62 -15.06
CA LYS A 121 -0.03 4.17 -15.21
C LYS A 121 -1.16 3.87 -16.20
N ASP A 122 -0.87 3.05 -17.20
CA ASP A 122 -1.85 2.68 -18.22
C ASP A 122 -3.11 2.06 -17.62
N GLY A 123 -4.27 2.51 -18.13
CA GLY A 123 -5.57 1.98 -17.76
C GLY A 123 -6.11 2.45 -16.41
N VAL A 124 -5.47 3.42 -15.73
CA VAL A 124 -6.00 4.01 -14.50
C VAL A 124 -7.12 5.02 -14.79
N ASP A 125 -8.27 4.88 -14.10
CA ASP A 125 -9.45 5.73 -14.22
C ASP A 125 -10.20 6.02 -12.89
#